data_AF-A0A3M2FI02-F1
#
_entry.id   AF-A0A3M2FI02-F1
#
_cell.length_a   1.000
_cell.length_b   1.000
_cell.length_c   1.000
_cell.angle_alpha   90.00
_cell.angle_beta   90.00
_cell.angle_gamma   90.00
#
_symmetry.space_group_name_H-M   'P 1'
#
loop_
_entity.id
_entity.type
_entity.pdbx_description
1 polymer ?
#
loop_
_entity_poly.entity_id
_entity_poly.type
_entity_poly.pdbx_seq_one_letter_code
_entity_poly.pdbx_strand_id
1 'polypeptide(L)'
;TRAIGRSTREAIQAGMMFGFLDGVAGMLRRIAAALQEAPFVVATGGWGPLLADQLPAIDRLEPDLVLLGIDVLLHLNPATTTSPQAPA
;
A
#
# COMPACT_ATOMS: atom_id res chain seq x y z
N THR A 1 -8.22 -8.85 18.07
CA THR A 1 -9.70 -8.72 17.90
C THR A 1 -10.30 -10.11 17.71
N ARG A 2 -11.53 -10.38 18.15
CA ARG A 2 -12.18 -11.70 17.93
C ARG A 2 -13.01 -11.66 16.65
N ALA A 3 -13.08 -12.77 15.92
CA ALA A 3 -13.86 -12.88 14.68
C ALA A 3 -15.38 -12.79 14.92
N ILE A 4 -15.86 -13.33 16.04
CA ILE A 4 -17.28 -13.25 16.43
C ILE A 4 -17.41 -12.22 17.56
N GLY A 5 -17.98 -11.06 17.23
CA GLY A 5 -18.27 -9.99 18.20
C GLY A 5 -19.47 -10.31 19.09
N ARG A 6 -19.47 -9.81 20.32
CA ARG A 6 -20.57 -10.00 21.31
C ARG A 6 -21.46 -8.78 21.47
N SER A 7 -21.20 -7.74 20.69
CA SER A 7 -22.01 -6.54 20.55
C SER A 7 -22.02 -6.09 19.09
N THR A 8 -22.99 -5.27 18.70
CA THR A 8 -23.05 -4.69 17.35
C THR A 8 -21.76 -3.98 16.97
N ARG A 9 -21.17 -3.23 17.92
CA ARG A 9 -19.88 -2.55 17.74
C ARG A 9 -18.76 -3.55 17.43
N GLU A 10 -18.63 -4.59 18.25
CA GLU A 10 -17.60 -5.62 18.04
C GLU A 10 -17.79 -6.38 16.74
N ALA A 11 -19.04 -6.70 16.37
CA ALA A 11 -19.35 -7.40 15.14
C ALA A 11 -18.96 -6.56 13.90
N ILE A 12 -19.27 -5.26 13.92
CA ILE A 12 -18.87 -4.33 12.86
C ILE A 12 -17.34 -4.21 12.78
N GLN A 13 -16.66 -4.04 13.91
CA GLN A 13 -15.20 -3.96 13.95
C GLN A 13 -14.52 -5.24 13.44
N ALA A 14 -15.03 -6.41 13.84
CA ALA A 14 -14.53 -7.70 13.36
C ALA A 14 -14.75 -7.86 11.86
N GLY A 15 -15.96 -7.57 11.35
CA GLY A 15 -16.27 -7.67 9.94
C GLY A 15 -15.39 -6.76 9.07
N MET A 16 -15.18 -5.51 9.49
CA MET A 16 -14.28 -4.59 8.77
C MET A 16 -12.83 -5.06 8.80
N MET A 17 -12.32 -5.47 9.96
CA MET A 17 -10.92 -5.89 10.12
C MET A 17 -10.61 -7.17 9.33
N PHE A 18 -11.33 -8.26 9.60
CA PHE A 18 -11.08 -9.54 8.95
C PHE A 18 -11.49 -9.52 7.47
N GLY A 19 -12.59 -8.84 7.14
CA GLY A 19 -13.00 -8.67 5.74
C GLY A 19 -11.95 -7.92 4.91
N PHE A 20 -11.31 -6.89 5.48
CA PHE A 20 -10.22 -6.18 4.82
C PHE A 20 -8.98 -7.07 4.65
N LEU A 21 -8.52 -7.72 5.72
CA LEU A 21 -7.34 -8.61 5.68
C LEU A 21 -7.53 -9.76 4.68
N ASP A 22 -8.66 -10.46 4.74
CA ASP A 22 -8.96 -11.58 3.85
C ASP A 22 -9.18 -11.12 2.41
N GLY A 23 -9.77 -9.93 2.22
CA GLY A 23 -9.93 -9.31 0.91
C GLY A 23 -8.57 -9.02 0.25
N VAL A 24 -7.64 -8.41 0.99
CA VAL A 24 -6.28 -8.15 0.51
C VAL A 24 -5.53 -9.46 0.26
N ALA A 25 -5.53 -10.41 1.20
CA ALA A 25 -4.87 -11.70 1.04
C ALA A 25 -5.44 -12.51 -0.15
N GLY A 26 -6.75 -12.46 -0.35
CA GLY A 26 -7.43 -13.09 -1.48
C GLY A 26 -7.02 -12.47 -2.81
N MET A 27 -6.93 -11.15 -2.88
CA MET A 27 -6.45 -10.46 -4.08
C MET A 27 -4.98 -10.77 -4.38
N LEU A 28 -4.10 -10.70 -3.39
CA LEU A 28 -2.67 -11.02 -3.57
C LEU A 28 -2.48 -12.42 -4.15
N ARG A 29 -3.19 -13.42 -3.62
CA ARG A 29 -3.15 -14.79 -4.18
C ARG A 29 -3.62 -14.86 -5.63
N ARG A 30 -4.72 -14.17 -5.97
CA ARG A 30 -5.26 -14.15 -7.35
C ARG A 30 -4.30 -13.47 -8.33
N ILE A 31 -3.70 -12.37 -7.92
CA ILE A 31 -2.71 -11.62 -8.72
C ILE A 31 -1.45 -12.46 -8.91
N ALA A 32 -0.90 -13.03 -7.82
CA ALA A 32 0.29 -13.88 -7.88
C ALA A 32 0.09 -15.09 -8.80
N ALA A 33 -1.09 -15.73 -8.77
CA ALA A 33 -1.42 -16.84 -9.65
C ALA A 33 -1.53 -16.46 -11.15
N ALA A 34 -1.69 -15.17 -11.47
CA ALA A 34 -1.75 -14.68 -12.83
C ALA A 34 -0.39 -14.22 -13.38
N LEU A 35 0.63 -14.10 -12.53
CA LEU A 35 1.98 -13.69 -12.93
C LEU A 35 2.85 -14.92 -13.24
N GLN A 36 3.88 -14.74 -14.08
CA GLN A 36 4.84 -15.81 -14.40
C GLN A 36 5.78 -16.11 -13.23
N GLU A 37 6.05 -15.10 -12.39
CA GLU A 37 6.93 -15.16 -11.23
C GLU A 37 6.20 -14.63 -10.00
N ALA A 38 6.66 -15.06 -8.82
CA ALA A 38 6.12 -14.57 -7.56
C ALA A 38 6.37 -13.05 -7.43
N PRO A 39 5.33 -12.22 -7.20
CA PRO A 39 5.50 -10.79 -7.06
C PRO A 39 6.20 -10.45 -5.74
N PHE A 40 7.03 -9.40 -5.76
CA PHE A 40 7.46 -8.72 -4.54
C PHE A 40 6.40 -7.70 -4.14
N VAL A 41 5.86 -7.82 -2.93
CA VAL A 41 4.71 -7.05 -2.46
C VAL A 41 5.15 -5.98 -1.47
N VAL A 42 4.89 -4.72 -1.82
CA VAL A 42 5.16 -3.57 -0.97
C VAL A 42 3.86 -2.99 -0.42
N ALA A 43 3.77 -2.84 0.90
CA ALA A 43 2.70 -2.11 1.57
C ALA A 43 3.12 -0.67 1.88
N THR A 44 2.19 0.27 1.76
CA THR A 44 2.37 1.69 2.13
C THR A 44 1.06 2.26 2.72
N GLY A 45 1.07 3.53 3.12
CA GLY A 45 -0.09 4.23 3.67
C GLY A 45 -0.42 3.84 5.11
N GLY A 46 -1.43 4.49 5.69
CA GLY A 46 -1.74 4.40 7.13
C GLY A 46 -2.11 2.99 7.63
N TRP A 47 -2.62 2.12 6.76
CA TRP A 47 -2.92 0.71 7.08
C TRP A 47 -1.77 -0.24 6.77
N GLY A 48 -0.68 0.24 6.17
CA GLY A 48 0.49 -0.55 5.81
C GLY A 48 1.07 -1.35 6.98
N PRO A 49 1.31 -0.76 8.17
CA PRO A 49 1.82 -1.50 9.32
C PRO A 49 0.91 -2.66 9.76
N LEU A 50 -0.41 -2.46 9.75
CA LEU A 50 -1.38 -3.51 10.07
C LEU A 50 -1.30 -4.66 9.06
N LEU A 51 -1.24 -4.34 7.77
CA LEU A 51 -1.16 -5.34 6.72
C LEU A 51 0.16 -6.12 6.81
N ALA A 52 1.29 -5.45 7.05
CA ALA A 52 2.59 -6.10 7.16
C ALA A 52 2.68 -7.03 8.39
N ASP A 53 2.05 -6.64 9.50
CA ASP A 53 1.99 -7.47 10.72
C ASP A 53 1.09 -8.70 10.55
N GLN A 54 -0.04 -8.55 9.85
CA GLN A 54 -1.08 -9.59 9.76
C GLN A 54 -0.97 -10.48 8.52
N LEU A 55 -0.32 -10.02 7.45
CA LEU A 55 -0.22 -10.73 6.17
C LEU A 55 1.25 -11.06 5.84
N PRO A 56 1.64 -12.35 5.93
CA PRO A 56 3.00 -12.79 5.57
C PRO A 56 3.36 -12.57 4.10
N ALA A 57 2.37 -12.29 3.25
CA ALA A 57 2.56 -12.00 1.83
C ALA A 57 3.08 -10.58 1.55
N ILE A 58 3.26 -9.74 2.58
CA ILE A 58 3.88 -8.42 2.45
C ILE A 58 5.38 -8.57 2.69
N ASP A 59 6.19 -8.31 1.66
CA ASP A 59 7.65 -8.44 1.75
C ASP A 59 8.31 -7.19 2.34
N ARG A 60 7.72 -6.02 2.09
CA ARG A 60 8.25 -4.73 2.57
C ARG A 60 7.15 -3.76 2.93
N LEU A 61 7.32 -3.11 4.08
CA LEU A 61 6.60 -1.89 4.43
C LEU A 61 7.43 -0.69 4.02
N GLU A 62 6.85 0.22 3.24
CA GLU A 62 7.47 1.49 2.84
C GLU A 62 6.50 2.65 3.04
N PRO A 63 6.50 3.30 4.23
CA PRO A 63 5.56 4.37 4.55
C PRO A 63 5.70 5.59 3.62
N ASP A 64 6.90 5.85 3.12
CA ASP A 64 7.22 7.05 2.34
C ASP A 64 7.28 6.76 0.83
N LEU A 65 6.66 5.65 0.37
CA LEU A 65 6.78 5.15 -1.00
C LEU A 65 6.50 6.23 -2.06
N VAL A 66 5.50 7.07 -1.83
CA VAL A 66 5.16 8.18 -2.74
C VAL A 66 6.24 9.25 -2.74
N LEU A 67 6.81 9.60 -1.57
CA LEU A 67 7.85 10.62 -1.46
C LEU A 67 9.16 10.13 -2.10
N LEU A 68 9.51 8.86 -1.92
CA LEU A 68 10.62 8.23 -2.64
C LEU A 68 10.42 8.30 -4.16
N GLY A 69 9.20 8.03 -4.63
CA GLY A 69 8.85 8.16 -6.05
C GLY A 69 9.02 9.59 -6.56
N ILE A 70 8.59 10.60 -5.80
CA ILE A 70 8.76 12.01 -6.15
C ILE A 70 10.25 12.38 -6.22
N ASP A 71 11.03 11.96 -5.24
CA ASP A 71 12.47 12.22 -5.20
C ASP A 71 13.18 11.63 -6.43
N VAL A 72 12.88 10.38 -6.78
CA VAL A 72 13.39 9.75 -8.00
C VAL A 72 12.99 10.54 -9.25
N LEU A 73 11.73 10.99 -9.35
CA LEU A 73 11.26 11.75 -10.51
C LEU A 73 11.98 13.10 -10.67
N LEU A 74 12.27 13.81 -9.57
CA LEU A 74 13.01 15.08 -9.60
C LEU A 74 14.46 14.88 -10.04
N HIS A 75 15.10 13.78 -9.61
CA HIS A 75 16.46 13.45 -10.04
C HIS A 75 16.52 13.02 -11.51
N LEU A 76 15.51 12.32 -12.01
CA LEU A 76 15.41 11.94 -13.42
C LEU A 76 15.09 13.14 -14.34
N ASN A 77 14.41 14.16 -13.79
CA ASN A 77 13.98 15.36 -14.53
C ASN A 77 14.48 16.62 -13.83
N PRO A 78 15.81 16.88 -13.83
CA PRO A 78 16.35 18.07 -13.20
C PRO A 78 15.75 19.31 -13.86
N ALA A 79 15.34 20.28 -13.03
CA ALA A 79 14.80 21.53 -13.54
C ALA A 79 15.84 22.21 -14.45
N THR A 80 15.54 22.30 -15.75
CA THR A 80 16.24 23.23 -16.63
C THR A 80 15.91 24.62 -16.14
N THR A 81 16.91 25.36 -15.67
CA THR A 81 16.80 26.80 -15.39
C THR A 81 16.60 27.55 -16.69
N THR A 82 15.40 27.48 -17.28
CA THR A 82 14.95 28.47 -18.25
C THR A 82 14.36 29.60 -17.45
N SER A 83 15.14 30.67 -17.25
CA SER A 83 14.61 31.93 -16.74
C SER A 83 13.38 32.32 -17.56
N PRO A 84 12.26 32.77 -16.95
CA PRO A 84 11.19 33.37 -17.73
C PRO A 84 11.76 34.58 -18.46
N GLN A 85 11.83 34.54 -19.78
CA GLN A 85 12.06 35.76 -20.57
C GLN A 85 10.81 36.61 -20.42
N ALA A 86 10.96 37.78 -19.81
CA ALA A 86 9.90 38.77 -19.73
C ALA A 86 9.46 39.16 -21.16
N PRO A 87 8.15 39.30 -21.43
CA PRO A 87 7.68 39.78 -22.72
C PRO A 87 8.21 41.21 -22.96
N ALA A 88 8.72 41.44 -24.17
CA ALA A 88 9.19 42.74 -24.67
C ALA A 88 8.05 43.76 -24.81
#